data_AF-A0A1G9V5K8-F1
#
_entry.id   AF-A0A1G9V5K8-F1
#
_cell.length_a   1.000
_cell.length_b   1.000
_cell.length_c   1.000
_cell.angle_alpha   90.00
_cell.angle_beta   90.00
_cell.angle_gamma   90.00
#
_symmetry.space_group_name_H-M   'P 1'
#
loop_
_entity.id
_entity.type
_entity.pdbx_description
1 polymer ?
#
loop_
_entity_poly.entity_id
_entity_poly.type
_entity_poly.pdbx_seq_one_letter_code
_entity_poly.pdbx_strand_id
1 'polypeptide(L)'
;MMHKYLITFLLSTLLLIGCNANSSNGDYDQETISKAKESAKSFIENNYEGIHSIELEEPYQAPMGSMTVDRTVNGEVGFSISLNKDFTVSRIGENEGFPEEKEECKEKTCDY
;
A
#
# COMPACT_ATOMS: atom_id res chain seq x y z
N MET A 1 10.41 -32.20 -33.09
CA MET A 1 10.26 -32.73 -31.70
C MET A 1 10.80 -31.72 -30.66
N MET A 2 10.51 -30.43 -30.81
CA MET A 2 10.94 -29.35 -29.89
C MET A 2 9.82 -28.35 -29.57
N HIS A 3 8.74 -28.31 -30.36
CA HIS A 3 7.57 -27.46 -30.08
C HIS A 3 6.68 -27.95 -28.93
N LYS A 4 6.82 -29.21 -28.49
CA LYS A 4 6.06 -29.73 -27.35
C LYS A 4 6.55 -29.16 -26.01
N TYR A 5 7.85 -28.86 -25.88
CA TYR A 5 8.45 -28.35 -24.64
C TYR A 5 8.26 -26.84 -24.45
N LEU A 6 8.04 -26.08 -25.54
CA LEU A 6 7.82 -24.63 -25.47
C LEU A 6 6.45 -24.27 -24.87
N ILE A 7 5.43 -25.11 -25.12
CA ILE A 7 4.07 -24.92 -24.60
C ILE A 7 3.98 -25.36 -23.13
N THR A 8 4.79 -26.33 -22.70
CA THR A 8 4.77 -26.79 -21.30
C THR A 8 5.42 -25.80 -20.34
N PHE A 9 6.33 -24.94 -20.81
CA PHE A 9 7.01 -23.95 -19.98
C PHE A 9 6.14 -22.71 -19.68
N LEU A 10 5.12 -22.44 -20.52
CA LEU A 10 4.22 -21.30 -20.38
C LEU A 10 3.08 -21.52 -19.37
N LEU A 11 2.86 -22.77 -18.91
CA LEU A 11 1.81 -23.09 -17.94
C LEU A 11 2.29 -23.07 -16.47
N SER A 12 3.61 -23.15 -16.23
CA SER A 12 4.19 -23.25 -14.89
C SER A 12 4.41 -21.90 -14.18
N THR A 13 4.35 -20.77 -14.89
CA THR A 13 4.57 -19.45 -14.29
C THR A 13 3.30 -18.81 -13.69
N LEU A 14 2.13 -19.44 -13.86
CA LEU A 14 0.86 -18.97 -13.28
C LEU A 14 0.63 -19.40 -11.81
N LEU A 15 1.55 -20.17 -11.22
CA LEU A 15 1.43 -20.69 -9.85
C LEU A 15 2.27 -19.93 -8.81
N LEU A 16 2.86 -18.79 -9.18
CA LEU A 16 3.59 -17.92 -8.25
C LEU A 16 2.90 -16.57 -8.03
N ILE A 17 1.59 -16.49 -8.24
CA ILE A 17 0.77 -15.50 -7.54
C ILE A 17 0.62 -16.05 -6.12
N GLY A 18 1.66 -15.81 -5.32
CA GLY A 18 1.70 -16.21 -3.92
C GLY A 18 0.46 -15.66 -3.22
N CYS A 19 -0.33 -16.56 -2.63
CA CYS A 19 -1.13 -16.21 -1.47
C CYS A 19 -0.16 -15.76 -0.38
N ASN A 20 0.18 -14.47 -0.38
CA ASN A 20 0.83 -13.84 0.75
C ASN A 20 -0.27 -13.41 1.72
N ALA A 21 -0.98 -14.40 2.27
CA ALA A 21 -1.83 -14.23 3.43
C ALA A 21 -0.92 -14.17 4.66
N ASN A 22 -0.19 -13.06 4.78
CA ASN A 22 0.57 -12.77 5.97
C ASN A 22 -0.46 -12.44 7.06
N SER A 23 -0.51 -13.27 8.12
CA SER A 23 -1.42 -13.08 9.25
C SER A 23 -1.33 -11.67 9.81
N SER A 24 -2.38 -10.87 9.65
CA SER A 24 -2.51 -9.60 10.35
C SER A 24 -3.77 -9.60 11.22
N ASN A 25 -3.63 -9.05 12.42
CA ASN A 25 -4.68 -8.96 13.43
C ASN A 25 -5.65 -7.80 13.11
N GLY A 26 -6.62 -8.00 12.21
CA GLY A 26 -7.68 -7.03 11.93
C GLY A 26 -8.89 -7.64 11.23
N ASP A 27 -10.07 -7.56 11.86
CA ASP A 27 -11.36 -8.10 11.38
C ASP A 27 -11.96 -7.33 10.18
N TYR A 28 -11.16 -6.96 9.17
CA TYR A 28 -11.66 -6.25 7.98
C TYR A 28 -11.96 -7.20 6.83
N ASP A 29 -13.08 -6.99 6.14
CA ASP A 29 -13.39 -7.70 4.91
C ASP A 29 -12.47 -7.26 3.76
N GLN A 30 -12.41 -8.08 2.70
CA GLN A 30 -11.49 -7.86 1.57
C GLN A 30 -11.78 -6.56 0.80
N GLU A 31 -13.04 -6.11 0.73
CA GLU A 31 -13.38 -4.85 0.06
C GLU A 31 -12.84 -3.66 0.85
N THR A 32 -13.03 -3.69 2.17
CA THR A 32 -12.50 -2.70 3.11
C THR A 32 -10.97 -2.65 3.05
N ILE A 33 -10.30 -3.81 3.05
CA ILE A 33 -8.84 -3.90 2.90
C ILE A 33 -8.39 -3.28 1.58
N SER A 34 -9.05 -3.62 0.47
CA SER A 34 -8.69 -3.11 -0.86
C SER A 34 -8.81 -1.59 -0.93
N LYS A 35 -9.93 -1.02 -0.45
CA LYS A 35 -10.17 0.43 -0.43
C LYS A 35 -9.15 1.17 0.43
N ALA A 36 -8.90 0.67 1.63
CA ALA A 36 -7.90 1.26 2.53
C ALA A 36 -6.51 1.31 1.89
N LYS A 37 -6.10 0.20 1.26
CA LYS A 37 -4.83 0.11 0.55
C LYS A 37 -4.77 1.04 -0.66
N GLU A 38 -5.84 1.11 -1.45
CA GLU A 38 -5.93 1.99 -2.61
C GLU A 38 -5.83 3.47 -2.21
N SER A 39 -6.60 3.91 -1.22
CA SER A 39 -6.55 5.29 -0.72
C SER A 39 -5.19 5.66 -0.16
N ALA A 40 -4.58 4.79 0.66
CA ALA A 40 -3.24 5.02 1.20
C ALA A 40 -2.18 5.10 0.09
N LYS A 41 -2.25 4.20 -0.90
CA LYS A 41 -1.35 4.20 -2.06
C LYS A 41 -1.50 5.48 -2.88
N SER A 42 -2.74 5.83 -3.24
CA SER A 42 -3.04 7.00 -4.06
C SER A 42 -2.57 8.28 -3.37
N PHE A 43 -2.81 8.42 -2.06
CA PHE A 43 -2.33 9.57 -1.29
C PHE A 43 -0.82 9.74 -1.41
N ILE A 44 -0.03 8.67 -1.21
CA ILE A 44 1.43 8.74 -1.29
C ILE A 44 1.91 9.11 -2.70
N GLU A 45 1.39 8.43 -3.74
CA GLU A 45 1.81 8.67 -5.14
C GLU A 45 1.46 10.08 -5.61
N ASN A 46 0.35 10.64 -5.14
CA ASN A 46 -0.11 11.97 -5.54
C ASN A 46 0.53 13.11 -4.74
N ASN A 47 0.92 12.90 -3.48
CA ASN A 47 1.40 13.98 -2.61
C ASN A 47 2.93 14.07 -2.50
N TYR A 48 3.67 12.98 -2.79
CA TYR A 48 5.12 12.91 -2.54
C TYR A 48 5.94 12.70 -3.81
N GLU A 49 7.16 13.22 -3.82
CA GLU A 49 8.12 13.05 -4.90
C GLU A 49 8.91 11.75 -4.77
N GLY A 50 9.54 11.30 -5.86
CA GLY A 50 10.51 10.20 -5.80
C GLY A 50 9.95 8.84 -5.38
N ILE A 51 8.64 8.62 -5.54
CA ILE A 51 8.00 7.35 -5.24
C ILE A 51 8.23 6.36 -6.39
N HIS A 52 8.92 5.25 -6.10
CA HIS A 52 9.22 4.20 -7.07
C HIS A 52 8.56 2.88 -6.73
N SER A 53 8.49 2.57 -5.44
CA SER A 53 7.81 1.38 -4.95
C SER A 53 7.19 1.68 -3.60
N ILE A 54 6.17 0.90 -3.28
CA ILE A 54 5.50 0.97 -2.01
C ILE A 54 5.01 -0.47 -1.70
N GLU A 55 5.07 -0.97 -0.45
CA GLU A 55 4.56 -2.33 -0.03
C GLU A 55 3.46 -2.40 1.11
N LEU A 56 2.13 -2.43 0.92
CA LEU A 56 1.13 -2.21 2.02
C LEU A 56 0.89 -3.47 2.82
N GLU A 57 1.02 -3.37 4.14
CA GLU A 57 0.41 -4.32 5.06
C GLU A 57 -1.12 -4.15 5.09
N GLU A 58 -1.82 -5.15 5.64
CA GLU A 58 -3.26 -5.05 5.83
C GLU A 58 -3.61 -4.00 6.90
N PRO A 59 -4.76 -3.32 6.77
CA PRO A 59 -5.21 -2.36 7.76
C PRO A 59 -5.43 -3.03 9.12
N TYR A 60 -5.10 -2.33 10.19
CA TYR A 60 -5.41 -2.72 11.56
C TYR A 60 -6.10 -1.59 12.32
N GLN A 61 -6.74 -1.93 13.43
CA GLN A 61 -7.38 -0.95 14.30
C GLN A 61 -6.39 -0.49 15.38
N ALA A 62 -5.99 0.77 15.35
CA ALA A 62 -5.11 1.36 16.38
C ALA A 62 -5.86 1.57 17.71
N PRO A 63 -5.17 1.83 18.85
CA PRO A 63 -5.79 1.94 20.18
C PRO A 63 -6.93 2.97 20.31
N MET A 64 -7.02 3.96 19.41
CA MET A 64 -8.11 4.95 19.35
C MET A 64 -9.19 4.61 18.33
N GLY A 65 -9.18 3.38 17.80
CA GLY A 65 -10.17 2.88 16.86
C GLY A 65 -9.98 3.35 15.41
N SER A 66 -8.91 4.07 15.10
CA SER A 66 -8.59 4.46 13.73
C SER A 66 -8.11 3.26 12.92
N MET A 67 -8.61 3.13 11.70
CA MET A 67 -8.07 2.21 10.71
C MET A 67 -6.71 2.75 10.27
N THR A 68 -5.65 1.96 10.42
CA THR A 68 -4.29 2.38 10.08
C THR A 68 -3.66 1.38 9.13
N VAL A 69 -2.96 1.88 8.13
CA VAL A 69 -2.19 1.08 7.18
C VAL A 69 -0.73 1.49 7.27
N ASP A 70 0.13 0.52 7.57
CA ASP A 70 1.58 0.70 7.67
C ASP A 70 2.29 0.15 6.44
N ARG A 71 3.48 0.69 6.15
CA ARG A 71 4.52 0.07 5.28
C ARG A 71 5.75 0.94 5.04
N THR A 72 6.62 0.48 4.14
CA THR A 72 7.70 1.23 3.51
C THR A 72 7.36 1.86 2.15
N VAL A 73 7.90 3.06 1.90
CA VAL A 73 8.19 3.59 0.55
C VAL A 73 9.60 3.18 0.14
N ASN A 74 9.79 2.94 -1.15
CA ASN A 74 11.08 2.63 -1.77
C ASN A 74 11.84 1.45 -1.10
N GLY A 75 11.12 0.57 -0.40
CA GLY A 75 11.65 -0.61 0.28
C GLY A 75 12.42 -0.34 1.58
N GLU A 76 12.57 0.93 1.99
CA GLU A 76 13.51 1.31 3.06
C GLU A 76 12.87 2.15 4.16
N VAL A 77 12.01 3.11 3.80
CA VAL A 77 11.53 4.11 4.75
C VAL A 77 10.08 3.84 5.16
N GLY A 78 9.87 3.56 6.43
CA GLY A 78 8.56 3.27 7.00
C GLY A 78 7.65 4.49 7.13
N PHE A 79 6.35 4.25 7.06
CA PHE A 79 5.28 5.21 7.32
C PHE A 79 4.01 4.51 7.78
N SER A 80 3.11 5.32 8.34
CA SER A 80 1.78 4.90 8.81
C SER A 80 0.73 5.89 8.33
N ILE A 81 -0.35 5.42 7.71
CA ILE A 81 -1.50 6.25 7.32
C ILE A 81 -2.72 5.85 8.13
N SER A 82 -3.31 6.79 8.86
CA SER A 82 -4.61 6.61 9.50
C SER A 82 -5.74 7.11 8.61
N LEU A 83 -6.75 6.29 8.42
CA LEU A 83 -7.92 6.55 7.57
C LEU A 83 -9.17 6.84 8.41
N ASN A 84 -9.99 7.75 7.89
CA ASN A 84 -11.36 7.96 8.33
C ASN A 84 -12.26 6.79 7.86
N LYS A 85 -13.50 6.76 8.34
CA LYS A 85 -14.49 5.73 7.96
C LYS A 85 -14.86 5.74 6.47
N ASP A 86 -14.66 6.87 5.80
CA ASP A 86 -14.87 7.06 4.37
C ASP A 86 -13.58 6.81 3.54
N PHE A 87 -12.54 6.24 4.17
CA PHE A 87 -11.23 5.96 3.59
C PHE A 87 -10.40 7.19 3.20
N THR A 88 -10.81 8.39 3.61
CA THR A 88 -9.95 9.58 3.47
C THR A 88 -8.81 9.54 4.49
N VAL A 89 -7.63 10.02 4.10
CA VAL A 89 -6.46 10.15 4.97
C VAL A 89 -6.73 11.21 6.03
N SER A 90 -6.64 10.80 7.29
CA SER A 90 -6.79 11.67 8.46
C SER A 90 -5.45 12.12 9.02
N ARG A 91 -4.43 11.26 8.93
CA ARG A 91 -3.10 11.50 9.46
C ARG A 91 -2.09 10.62 8.74
N ILE A 92 -0.89 11.16 8.55
CA ILE A 92 0.31 10.40 8.21
C ILE A 92 1.35 10.49 9.34
N GLY A 93 2.07 9.40 9.56
CA GLY A 93 3.29 9.34 10.35
C GLY A 93 4.42 8.90 9.45
N GLU A 94 5.52 9.64 9.45
CA GLU A 94 6.65 9.47 8.56
C GLU A 94 7.91 9.17 9.38
N ASN A 95 8.70 8.19 8.94
CA ASN A 95 10.01 7.96 9.53
C ASN A 95 11.07 8.88 8.93
N GLU A 96 12.23 8.99 9.59
CA GLU A 96 13.35 9.78 9.07
C GLU A 96 13.75 9.32 7.67
N GLY A 97 13.96 10.28 6.77
CA GLY A 97 14.29 10.03 5.36
C GLY A 97 13.07 9.81 4.46
N PHE A 98 11.86 10.09 4.94
CA PHE A 98 10.66 10.00 4.10
C PHE A 98 10.77 10.98 2.91
N PRO A 99 10.24 10.61 1.73
CA PRO A 99 10.27 11.48 0.56
C PRO A 99 9.62 12.83 0.83
N GLU A 100 10.12 13.87 0.17
CA GLU A 100 9.57 15.22 0.28
C GLU A 100 8.19 15.30 -0.39
N GLU A 101 7.31 16.12 0.18
CA GLU A 101 6.05 16.49 -0.45
C GLU A 101 6.31 17.28 -1.74
N LYS A 102 5.50 17.04 -2.76
CA LYS A 102 5.48 17.86 -3.99
C LYS A 102 5.20 19.30 -3.63
N GLU A 103 5.85 20.24 -4.31
CA GLU A 103 5.69 21.68 -4.03
C GLU A 103 4.22 22.13 -4.02
N GLU A 104 3.38 21.63 -4.93
CA GLU A 104 1.95 21.97 -4.99
C GLU A 104 1.11 21.39 -3.84
N CYS A 105 1.65 20.44 -3.07
CA CYS A 105 0.99 19.74 -1.97
C CYS A 105 1.50 20.16 -0.57
N LYS A 106 2.52 21.03 -0.47
CA LYS A 106 3.09 21.43 0.83
C LYS A 106 2.14 22.22 1.73
N GLU A 107 1.26 23.02 1.13
CA GLU A 107 0.30 23.83 1.87
C GLU A 107 -1.10 23.19 1.94
N LYS A 108 -1.31 22.09 1.20
CA LYS A 108 -2.60 21.41 1.07
C LYS A 108 -2.42 19.97 0.62
N THR A 109 -3.27 19.07 1.10
CA THR A 109 -3.37 17.74 0.48
C THR A 109 -3.85 17.87 -0.98
N CYS A 110 -3.09 17.31 -1.90
CA CYS A 110 -3.47 17.15 -3.30
C CYS A 110 -4.53 16.06 -3.46
N ASP A 111 -5.36 16.15 -4.49
CA ASP A 111 -6.43 15.17 -4.76
C ASP A 111 -5.86 13.77 -5.03
N TYR A 112 -6.53 12.73 -4.53
CA TYR A 112 -6.11 11.32 -4.60
C TYR A 112 -7.31 10.36 -4.56
#